data_AF-A0A3S5CSN7-F1
#
_entry.id   AF-A0A3S5CSN7-F1
#
_cell.length_a   1.000
_cell.length_b   1.000
_cell.length_c   1.000
_cell.angle_alpha   90.00
_cell.angle_beta   90.00
_cell.angle_gamma   90.00
#
_symmetry.space_group_name_H-M   'P 1'
#
loop_
_entity.id
_entity.type
_entity.pdbx_description
1 polymer ?
#
loop_
_entity_poly.entity_id
_entity_poly.type
_entity_poly.pdbx_seq_one_letter_code
_entity_poly.pdbx_strand_id
1 'polypeptide(L)'
;MLDSITKSNTEFSQSSLNQLQVRSLTEDEISGFGDILRQANEQTTTSKEFLKSLSSDELQLVKKANSLAANIDVDSLSQEGAQNLLSQPDGSDLVDLNNDGIVEIGIGRTIHFPPVNAPAHVKAAWEKATEGMDWGEKARLELTMFSMVYGFGINGVNPDAALPPEQQWNSTNINALYEYAQSNLEFRVGMEGWTDYNKQLDKVYNSFFSSIRQSSSSTFQPLQSASAIKSSSSLDSSSEQNTTTSMSPSDRIKEVNQLVLDAKSELNSGS
;
A
#
# COMPACT_ATOMS: atom_id res chain seq x y z
N MET A 1 26.24 3.52 40.59
CA MET A 1 24.78 3.46 40.78
C MET A 1 24.12 3.60 39.42
N LEU A 2 24.15 2.53 38.63
CA LEU A 2 23.61 2.49 37.25
C LEU A 2 22.70 1.25 37.12
N ASP A 3 21.89 1.01 38.14
CA ASP A 3 20.91 -0.06 38.18
C ASP A 3 19.63 0.52 38.76
N SER A 4 18.81 1.15 37.92
CA SER A 4 17.36 1.34 38.12
C SER A 4 16.77 2.08 36.90
N ILE A 5 16.73 1.43 35.74
CA ILE A 5 15.67 1.73 34.76
C ILE A 5 14.94 0.41 34.54
N THR A 6 13.96 0.20 35.41
CA THR A 6 12.95 -0.84 35.34
C THR A 6 12.13 -0.69 34.06
N LYS A 7 12.26 -1.69 33.17
CA LYS A 7 11.25 -2.24 32.25
C LYS A 7 9.93 -1.44 32.11
N SER A 8 9.79 -0.72 31.00
CA SER A 8 8.50 -0.41 30.37
C SER A 8 8.40 -1.22 29.07
N ASN A 9 7.72 -2.37 29.13
CA ASN A 9 7.56 -3.29 28.00
C ASN A 9 6.46 -2.80 27.03
N THR A 10 6.80 -1.78 26.27
CA THR A 10 6.47 -1.69 24.83
C THR A 10 7.80 -1.35 24.18
N GLU A 11 8.61 -2.37 23.88
CA GLU A 11 9.96 -2.13 23.37
C GLU A 11 9.86 -1.53 21.96
N PHE A 12 9.95 -0.20 21.87
CA PHE A 12 10.18 0.47 20.61
C PHE A 12 11.39 -0.16 19.93
N SER A 13 11.27 -0.46 18.64
CA SER A 13 12.43 -0.85 17.84
C SER A 13 13.48 0.28 17.85
N GLN A 14 14.74 -0.05 17.55
CA GLN A 14 15.77 0.98 17.40
C GLN A 14 15.38 2.02 16.33
N SER A 15 14.69 1.59 15.27
CA SER A 15 14.16 2.49 14.24
C SER A 15 13.13 3.44 14.82
N SER A 16 12.17 2.91 15.60
CA SER A 16 11.14 3.72 16.26
C SER A 16 11.75 4.75 17.22
N LEU A 17 12.72 4.35 18.05
CA LEU A 17 13.43 5.25 18.95
C LEU A 17 14.16 6.37 18.19
N ASN A 18 14.87 6.03 17.12
CA ASN A 18 15.56 7.01 16.28
C ASN A 18 14.57 8.03 15.70
N GLN A 19 13.40 7.57 15.24
CA GLN A 19 12.37 8.46 14.69
C GLN A 19 11.81 9.40 15.77
N LEU A 20 11.47 8.90 16.95
CA LEU A 20 11.00 9.74 18.06
C LEU A 20 12.05 10.80 18.47
N GLN A 21 13.33 10.44 18.47
CA GLN A 21 14.42 11.39 18.74
C GLN A 21 14.55 12.45 17.65
N VAL A 22 14.45 12.10 16.38
CA VAL A 22 14.41 13.06 15.25
C VAL A 22 13.23 14.03 15.39
N ARG A 23 12.11 13.55 15.94
CA ARG A 23 10.91 14.35 16.27
C ARG A 23 11.07 15.18 17.56
N SER A 24 12.27 15.18 18.15
CA SER A 24 12.62 15.95 19.36
C SER A 24 11.78 15.61 20.59
N LEU A 25 11.41 14.33 20.75
CA LEU A 25 10.84 13.84 22.01
C LEU A 25 11.93 13.63 23.06
N THR A 26 11.66 14.02 24.30
CA THR A 26 12.49 13.71 25.47
C THR A 26 12.34 12.25 25.89
N GLU A 27 13.23 11.75 26.76
CA GLU A 27 13.11 10.38 27.30
C GLU A 27 11.77 10.16 28.04
N ASP A 28 11.32 11.15 28.81
CA ASP A 28 10.03 11.12 29.50
C ASP A 28 8.85 11.07 28.51
N GLU A 29 8.91 11.86 27.43
CA GLU A 29 7.89 11.86 26.38
C GLU A 29 7.88 10.54 25.60
N ILE A 30 9.05 9.95 25.33
CA ILE A 30 9.17 8.63 24.70
C ILE A 30 8.52 7.56 25.59
N SER A 31 8.83 7.57 26.90
CA SER A 31 8.21 6.64 27.86
C SER A 31 6.70 6.84 27.92
N GLY A 32 6.22 8.10 28.00
CA GLY A 32 4.80 8.41 28.03
C GLY A 32 4.07 7.95 26.77
N PHE A 33 4.68 8.10 25.59
CA PHE A 33 4.09 7.62 24.36
C PHE A 33 4.04 6.09 24.32
N GLY A 34 5.09 5.41 24.78
CA GLY A 34 5.11 3.95 24.93
C GLY A 34 4.01 3.43 25.88
N ASP A 35 3.71 4.18 26.94
CA ASP A 35 2.62 3.89 27.87
C ASP A 35 1.25 4.07 27.23
N ILE A 36 1.06 5.09 26.38
CA ILE A 36 -0.17 5.28 25.59
C ILE A 36 -0.37 4.10 24.63
N LEU A 37 0.68 3.68 23.90
CA LEU A 37 0.58 2.55 22.97
C LEU A 37 0.26 1.23 23.70
N ARG A 38 0.85 1.01 24.87
CA ARG A 38 0.54 -0.18 25.68
C ARG A 38 -0.91 -0.19 26.12
N GLN A 39 -1.40 0.93 26.64
CA GLN A 39 -2.79 1.06 27.07
C GLN A 39 -3.75 0.86 25.90
N ALA A 40 -3.46 1.41 24.72
CA ALA A 40 -4.26 1.20 23.52
C ALA A 40 -4.38 -0.29 23.17
N ASN A 41 -3.28 -1.05 23.25
CA ASN A 41 -3.23 -2.47 22.94
C ASN A 41 -3.91 -3.37 23.99
N GLU A 42 -4.05 -2.90 25.24
CA GLU A 42 -4.70 -3.63 26.33
C GLU A 42 -6.22 -3.38 26.42
N GLN A 43 -6.70 -2.31 25.78
CA GLN A 43 -8.11 -1.93 25.79
C GLN A 43 -8.93 -2.73 24.77
N THR A 44 -10.25 -2.83 25.01
CA THR A 44 -11.21 -3.46 24.09
C THR A 44 -12.02 -2.45 23.29
N THR A 45 -11.77 -1.16 23.51
CA THR A 45 -12.44 -0.05 22.83
C THR A 45 -11.82 0.21 21.45
N THR A 46 -12.54 0.96 20.61
CA THR A 46 -11.99 1.39 19.32
C THR A 46 -10.88 2.43 19.50
N SER A 47 -9.97 2.56 18.54
CA SER A 47 -8.90 3.57 18.59
C SER A 47 -9.44 4.99 18.74
N LYS A 48 -10.58 5.31 18.11
CA LYS A 48 -11.26 6.61 18.29
C LYS A 48 -11.74 6.83 19.73
N GLU A 49 -12.35 5.82 20.35
CA GLU A 49 -12.81 5.91 21.74
C GLU A 49 -11.64 6.03 22.71
N PHE A 50 -10.56 5.27 22.48
CA PHE A 50 -9.33 5.40 23.27
C PHE A 50 -8.72 6.80 23.16
N LEU A 51 -8.54 7.32 21.95
CA LEU A 51 -8.02 8.69 21.74
C LEU A 51 -8.89 9.76 22.40
N LYS A 52 -10.22 9.58 22.44
CA LYS A 52 -11.13 10.49 23.16
C LYS A 52 -10.99 10.43 24.68
N SER A 53 -10.50 9.32 25.21
CA SER A 53 -10.28 9.15 26.65
C SER A 53 -8.98 9.79 27.14
N LEU A 54 -8.04 10.04 26.24
CA LEU A 54 -6.77 10.68 26.55
C LEU A 54 -6.97 12.12 27.03
N SER A 55 -6.13 12.52 27.99
CA SER A 55 -6.02 13.91 28.40
C SER A 55 -5.48 14.79 27.26
N SER A 56 -5.62 16.12 27.42
CA SER A 56 -5.08 17.08 26.46
C SER A 56 -3.55 16.93 26.29
N ASP A 57 -2.81 16.65 27.37
CA ASP A 57 -1.36 16.51 27.32
C ASP A 57 -0.95 15.21 26.61
N GLU A 58 -1.67 14.12 26.84
CA GLU A 58 -1.47 12.85 26.12
C GLU A 58 -1.77 12.99 24.63
N LEU A 59 -2.84 13.72 24.25
CA LEU A 59 -3.11 14.01 22.83
C LEU A 59 -2.03 14.90 22.19
N GLN A 60 -1.46 15.86 22.93
CA GLN A 60 -0.30 16.62 22.44
C GLN A 60 0.93 15.73 22.27
N LEU A 61 1.11 14.75 23.16
CA LEU A 61 2.19 13.77 23.03
C LEU A 61 1.99 12.88 21.79
N VAL A 62 0.79 12.36 21.55
CA VAL A 62 0.46 11.59 20.33
C VAL A 62 0.69 12.44 19.07
N LYS A 63 0.27 13.72 19.09
CA LYS A 63 0.48 14.67 17.99
C LYS A 63 1.97 14.85 17.69
N LYS A 64 2.79 15.08 18.73
CA LYS A 64 4.24 15.26 18.62
C LYS A 64 4.93 13.98 18.15
N ALA A 65 4.57 12.85 18.75
CA ALA A 65 5.08 11.54 18.38
C ALA A 65 4.81 11.22 16.90
N ASN A 66 3.70 11.71 16.32
CA ASN A 66 3.36 11.52 14.90
C ASN A 66 3.73 12.71 13.98
N SER A 67 4.50 13.69 14.46
CA SER A 67 4.88 14.90 13.70
C SER A 67 3.71 15.68 13.09
N LEU A 68 2.54 15.67 13.73
CA LEU A 68 1.36 16.35 13.20
C LEU A 68 1.44 17.87 13.43
N ALA A 69 1.16 18.65 12.38
CA ALA A 69 1.12 20.10 12.47
C ALA A 69 -0.15 20.60 13.22
N ALA A 70 -1.31 20.06 12.84
CA ALA A 70 -2.60 20.40 13.42
C ALA A 70 -2.86 19.62 14.72
N ASN A 71 -3.70 20.18 15.59
CA ASN A 71 -4.21 19.42 16.74
C ASN A 71 -5.10 18.27 16.25
N ILE A 72 -5.15 17.20 17.05
CA ILE A 72 -5.96 16.02 16.76
C ILE A 72 -7.42 16.34 17.08
N ASP A 73 -8.26 16.42 16.05
CA ASP A 73 -9.72 16.37 16.18
C ASP A 73 -10.19 14.93 15.94
N VAL A 74 -10.34 14.17 17.03
CA VAL A 74 -10.65 12.73 16.98
C VAL A 74 -11.97 12.45 16.26
N ASP A 75 -12.96 13.34 16.34
CA ASP A 75 -14.25 13.12 15.71
C ASP A 75 -14.15 13.12 14.18
N SER A 76 -13.26 13.96 13.64
CA SER A 76 -13.00 14.08 12.19
C SER A 76 -12.22 12.90 11.59
N LEU A 77 -11.53 12.10 12.40
CA LEU A 77 -10.66 11.03 11.91
C LEU A 77 -11.48 9.86 11.34
N SER A 78 -10.94 9.20 10.31
CA SER A 78 -11.37 7.86 9.94
C SER A 78 -11.00 6.85 11.04
N GLN A 79 -11.53 5.62 10.96
CA GLN A 79 -11.11 4.55 11.86
C GLN A 79 -9.62 4.20 11.65
N GLU A 80 -9.19 4.18 10.40
CA GLU A 80 -7.79 3.92 10.02
C GLU A 80 -6.86 5.01 10.53
N GLY A 81 -7.18 6.28 10.24
CA GLY A 81 -6.40 7.42 10.67
C GLY A 81 -6.26 7.49 12.20
N ALA A 82 -7.31 7.13 12.94
CA ALA A 82 -7.25 7.02 14.39
C ALA A 82 -6.40 5.84 14.86
N GLN A 83 -6.51 4.67 14.23
CA GLN A 83 -5.73 3.49 14.57
C GLN A 83 -4.24 3.70 14.33
N ASN A 84 -3.88 4.26 13.18
CA ASN A 84 -2.48 4.48 12.80
C ASN A 84 -1.80 5.60 13.61
N LEU A 85 -2.54 6.46 14.33
CA LEU A 85 -1.93 7.36 15.33
C LEU A 85 -1.36 6.61 16.53
N LEU A 86 -1.81 5.37 16.75
CA LEU A 86 -1.44 4.47 17.82
C LEU A 86 -0.53 3.33 17.32
N SER A 87 0.12 3.53 16.18
CA SER A 87 1.11 2.61 15.62
C SER A 87 2.52 2.91 16.12
N GLN A 88 3.42 1.95 15.96
CA GLN A 88 4.85 2.13 16.14
C GLN A 88 5.37 3.27 15.24
N PRO A 89 6.28 4.12 15.77
CA PRO A 89 6.85 5.24 15.00
C PRO A 89 7.51 4.83 13.68
N ASP A 90 8.04 3.60 13.59
CA ASP A 90 8.63 3.05 12.38
C ASP A 90 7.63 2.55 11.33
N GLY A 91 6.34 2.59 11.63
CA GLY A 91 5.25 2.20 10.76
C GLY A 91 5.11 0.68 10.56
N SER A 92 5.77 -0.13 11.38
CA SER A 92 5.77 -1.59 11.24
C SER A 92 4.41 -2.26 11.44
N ASP A 93 3.50 -1.60 12.15
CA ASP A 93 2.14 -2.04 12.48
C ASP A 93 1.07 -1.06 11.96
N LEU A 94 1.41 -0.24 10.96
CA LEU A 94 0.40 0.52 10.22
C LEU A 94 -0.61 -0.44 9.60
N VAL A 95 -1.80 0.08 9.34
CA VAL A 95 -2.87 -0.62 8.63
C VAL A 95 -3.45 0.25 7.52
N ASP A 96 -4.02 -0.41 6.52
CA ASP A 96 -4.80 0.19 5.44
C ASP A 96 -6.18 -0.52 5.50
N LEU A 97 -7.17 0.06 6.19
CA LEU A 97 -8.39 -0.69 6.53
C LEU A 97 -9.34 -0.83 5.33
N ASN A 98 -9.31 0.13 4.41
CA ASN A 98 -10.14 0.10 3.20
C ASN A 98 -9.43 -0.55 1.99
N ASN A 99 -8.15 -0.87 2.14
CA ASN A 99 -7.27 -1.50 1.17
C ASN A 99 -7.05 -0.67 -0.11
N ASP A 100 -7.17 0.65 -0.04
CA ASP A 100 -7.05 1.54 -1.21
C ASP A 100 -5.59 1.92 -1.54
N GLY A 101 -4.61 1.42 -0.77
CA GLY A 101 -3.19 1.71 -0.94
C GLY A 101 -2.76 3.07 -0.41
N ILE A 102 -3.65 3.81 0.25
CA ILE A 102 -3.40 5.08 0.91
C ILE A 102 -3.49 4.84 2.41
N VAL A 103 -2.37 5.06 3.11
CA VAL A 103 -2.33 4.97 4.56
C VAL A 103 -2.72 6.30 5.17
N GLU A 104 -3.70 6.27 6.07
CA GLU A 104 -4.12 7.44 6.84
C GLU A 104 -3.45 7.45 8.22
N ILE A 105 -2.78 8.55 8.60
CA ILE A 105 -2.26 8.77 9.97
C ILE A 105 -2.85 10.09 10.47
N GLY A 106 -3.82 10.00 11.38
CA GLY A 106 -4.69 11.12 11.69
C GLY A 106 -5.46 11.55 10.43
N ILE A 107 -5.25 12.79 9.97
CA ILE A 107 -5.80 13.30 8.71
C ILE A 107 -4.79 13.24 7.54
N GLY A 108 -3.53 12.90 7.83
CA GLY A 108 -2.49 12.78 6.82
C GLY A 108 -2.73 11.55 5.97
N ARG A 109 -2.53 11.66 4.66
CA ARG A 109 -2.76 10.58 3.68
C ARG A 109 -1.49 10.38 2.86
N THR A 110 -0.95 9.17 2.87
CA THR A 110 0.31 8.84 2.19
C THR A 110 0.12 7.62 1.31
N ILE A 111 0.59 7.71 0.07
CA ILE A 111 0.63 6.55 -0.83
C ILE A 111 1.75 5.62 -0.37
N HIS A 112 1.44 4.32 -0.26
CA HIS A 112 2.44 3.29 -0.02
C HIS A 112 2.40 2.24 -1.14
N PHE A 113 3.57 1.93 -1.70
CA PHE A 113 3.70 0.77 -2.57
C PHE A 113 4.90 -0.10 -2.18
N PRO A 114 4.71 -1.43 -2.05
CA PRO A 114 3.44 -2.13 -1.97
C PRO A 114 2.57 -1.60 -0.82
N PRO A 115 1.25 -1.73 -0.91
CA PRO A 115 0.35 -1.32 0.16
C PRO A 115 0.69 -2.06 1.46
N VAL A 116 0.32 -1.48 2.60
CA VAL A 116 0.63 -2.05 3.92
C VAL A 116 0.06 -3.46 4.09
N ASN A 117 -1.08 -3.76 3.47
CA ASN A 117 -1.67 -5.10 3.48
C ASN A 117 -1.09 -6.07 2.43
N ALA A 118 -0.11 -5.66 1.62
CA ALA A 118 0.49 -6.56 0.65
C ALA A 118 1.14 -7.77 1.34
N PRO A 119 1.04 -8.98 0.75
CA PRO A 119 1.73 -10.15 1.27
C PRO A 119 3.24 -9.93 1.40
N ALA A 120 3.87 -10.59 2.37
CA ALA A 120 5.30 -10.43 2.66
C ALA A 120 6.20 -10.66 1.43
N HIS A 121 5.85 -11.61 0.56
CA HIS A 121 6.62 -11.88 -0.65
C HIS A 121 6.57 -10.73 -1.68
N VAL A 122 5.47 -9.97 -1.72
CA VAL A 122 5.33 -8.77 -2.57
C VAL A 122 6.20 -7.64 -2.02
N LYS A 123 6.16 -7.40 -0.71
CA LYS A 123 7.02 -6.42 -0.03
C LYS A 123 8.50 -6.71 -0.26
N ALA A 124 8.94 -7.96 -0.03
CA ALA A 124 10.32 -8.37 -0.22
C ALA A 124 10.79 -8.23 -1.68
N ALA A 125 9.92 -8.53 -2.66
CA ALA A 125 10.25 -8.35 -4.07
C ALA A 125 10.42 -6.87 -4.42
N TRP A 126 9.63 -5.97 -3.82
CA TRP A 126 9.77 -4.53 -4.03
C TRP A 126 11.05 -3.98 -3.41
N GLU A 127 11.35 -4.35 -2.17
CA GLU A 127 12.59 -3.97 -1.49
C GLU A 127 13.81 -4.36 -2.32
N LYS A 128 13.83 -5.59 -2.85
CA LYS A 128 14.88 -6.06 -3.77
C LYS A 128 14.92 -5.28 -5.08
N ALA A 129 13.76 -4.96 -5.67
CA ALA A 129 13.70 -4.23 -6.94
C ALA A 129 14.13 -2.76 -6.82
N THR A 130 14.02 -2.19 -5.62
CA THR A 130 14.34 -0.79 -5.31
C THR A 130 15.62 -0.63 -4.48
N GLU A 131 16.38 -1.71 -4.30
CA GLU A 131 17.63 -1.69 -3.53
C GLU A 131 18.63 -0.66 -4.11
N GLY A 132 19.16 0.20 -3.23
CA GLY A 132 20.13 1.23 -3.56
C GLY A 132 19.56 2.49 -4.21
N MET A 133 18.24 2.59 -4.37
CA MET A 133 17.59 3.82 -4.84
C MET A 133 17.52 4.87 -3.73
N ASP A 134 17.60 6.14 -4.11
CA ASP A 134 17.29 7.21 -3.18
C ASP A 134 15.77 7.31 -2.90
N TRP A 135 15.42 8.10 -1.88
CA TRP A 135 14.03 8.26 -1.48
C TRP A 135 13.15 8.84 -2.60
N GLY A 136 13.64 9.82 -3.36
CA GLY A 136 12.87 10.48 -4.41
C GLY A 136 12.61 9.57 -5.61
N GLU A 137 13.61 8.77 -5.99
CA GLU A 137 13.47 7.72 -6.99
C GLU A 137 12.42 6.69 -6.57
N LYS A 138 12.54 6.19 -5.33
CA LYS A 138 11.61 5.21 -4.79
C LYS A 138 10.19 5.76 -4.72
N ALA A 139 10.00 6.98 -4.19
CA ALA A 139 8.68 7.62 -4.09
C ALA A 139 8.01 7.80 -5.46
N ARG A 140 8.79 8.15 -6.50
CA ARG A 140 8.27 8.26 -7.87
C ARG A 140 7.82 6.91 -8.44
N LEU A 141 8.58 5.86 -8.16
CA LEU A 141 8.24 4.49 -8.55
C LEU A 141 7.01 3.98 -7.78
N GLU A 142 6.92 4.27 -6.48
CA GLU A 142 5.76 3.94 -5.65
C GLU A 142 4.49 4.60 -6.18
N LEU A 143 4.54 5.90 -6.51
CA LEU A 143 3.43 6.62 -7.13
C LEU A 143 3.00 5.98 -8.46
N THR A 144 3.97 5.54 -9.26
CA THR A 144 3.70 4.92 -10.56
C THR A 144 3.03 3.56 -10.39
N MET A 145 3.58 2.70 -9.53
CA MET A 145 2.99 1.40 -9.23
C MET A 145 1.61 1.54 -8.58
N PHE A 146 1.44 2.48 -7.65
CA PHE A 146 0.14 2.82 -7.06
C PHE A 146 -0.87 3.18 -8.15
N SER A 147 -0.51 4.07 -9.08
CA SER A 147 -1.41 4.48 -10.17
C SER A 147 -1.82 3.34 -11.08
N MET A 148 -0.98 2.32 -11.25
CA MET A 148 -1.31 1.15 -12.06
C MET A 148 -2.23 0.16 -11.33
N VAL A 149 -2.13 0.07 -10.00
CA VAL A 149 -2.93 -0.84 -9.18
C VAL A 149 -4.28 -0.23 -8.81
N TYR A 150 -4.28 1.00 -8.31
CA TYR A 150 -5.47 1.66 -7.75
C TYR A 150 -6.02 2.76 -8.64
N GLY A 151 -5.22 3.29 -9.57
CA GLY A 151 -5.61 4.45 -10.37
C GLY A 151 -5.69 5.73 -9.57
N PHE A 152 -6.10 6.81 -10.24
CA PHE A 152 -6.52 8.05 -9.61
C PHE A 152 -7.96 8.35 -10.03
N GLY A 153 -8.77 8.80 -9.08
CA GLY A 153 -10.06 9.38 -9.43
C GLY A 153 -9.84 10.72 -10.13
N ILE A 154 -10.19 10.81 -11.42
CA ILE A 154 -10.07 12.04 -12.21
C ILE A 154 -11.46 12.42 -12.71
N ASN A 155 -11.85 13.69 -12.53
CA ASN A 155 -13.07 14.28 -13.09
C ASN A 155 -14.38 13.54 -12.72
N GLY A 156 -14.53 13.11 -11.46
CA GLY A 156 -15.75 12.46 -10.97
C GLY A 156 -15.88 10.98 -11.32
N VAL A 157 -14.89 10.41 -12.02
CA VAL A 157 -14.71 8.96 -12.11
C VAL A 157 -14.01 8.51 -10.84
N ASN A 158 -14.67 7.67 -10.05
CA ASN A 158 -14.03 7.06 -8.89
C ASN A 158 -13.10 5.94 -9.35
N PRO A 159 -11.94 5.74 -8.68
CA PRO A 159 -11.16 4.53 -8.89
C PRO A 159 -12.02 3.30 -8.59
N ASP A 160 -11.70 2.18 -9.24
CA ASP A 160 -12.37 0.92 -8.94
C ASP A 160 -12.19 0.58 -7.45
N ALA A 161 -13.17 -0.12 -6.88
CA ALA A 161 -13.03 -0.61 -5.51
C ALA A 161 -11.80 -1.53 -5.44
N ALA A 162 -10.95 -1.28 -4.44
CA ALA A 162 -9.76 -2.08 -4.27
C ALA A 162 -10.11 -3.55 -4.03
N LEU A 163 -9.42 -4.45 -4.72
CA LEU A 163 -9.58 -5.88 -4.52
C LEU A 163 -9.00 -6.28 -3.16
N PRO A 164 -9.58 -7.25 -2.43
CA PRO A 164 -8.96 -7.80 -1.24
C PRO A 164 -7.51 -8.24 -1.50
N PRO A 165 -6.56 -8.13 -0.55
CA PRO A 165 -5.14 -8.41 -0.79
C PRO A 165 -4.87 -9.77 -1.44
N GLU A 166 -5.56 -10.81 -1.00
CA GLU A 166 -5.43 -12.17 -1.53
C GLU A 166 -5.87 -12.28 -3.01
N GLN A 167 -6.82 -11.45 -3.42
CA GLN A 167 -7.24 -11.35 -4.82
C GLN A 167 -6.29 -10.45 -5.60
N GLN A 168 -5.95 -9.27 -5.07
CA GLN A 168 -5.07 -8.30 -5.71
C GLN A 168 -3.70 -8.91 -6.07
N TRP A 169 -3.14 -9.70 -5.15
CA TRP A 169 -1.79 -10.26 -5.25
C TRP A 169 -1.77 -11.75 -5.60
N ASN A 170 -2.82 -12.28 -6.23
CA ASN A 170 -2.77 -13.63 -6.80
C ASN A 170 -2.01 -13.67 -8.14
N SER A 171 -1.63 -14.86 -8.60
CA SER A 171 -0.83 -15.02 -9.82
C SER A 171 -1.50 -14.46 -11.08
N THR A 172 -2.82 -14.55 -11.20
CA THR A 172 -3.56 -14.01 -12.34
C THR A 172 -3.45 -12.49 -12.39
N ASN A 173 -3.72 -11.81 -11.27
CA ASN A 173 -3.69 -10.35 -11.19
C ASN A 173 -2.26 -9.79 -11.20
N ILE A 174 -1.28 -10.50 -10.64
CA ILE A 174 0.14 -10.16 -10.79
C ILE A 174 0.57 -10.21 -12.26
N ASN A 175 0.15 -11.24 -13.01
CA ASN A 175 0.49 -11.35 -14.43
C ASN A 175 -0.19 -10.23 -15.25
N ALA A 176 -1.46 -9.94 -14.98
CA ALA A 176 -2.16 -8.83 -15.61
C ALA A 176 -1.47 -7.48 -15.33
N LEU A 177 -1.07 -7.24 -14.07
CA LEU A 177 -0.33 -6.04 -13.70
C LEU A 177 1.04 -5.97 -14.39
N TYR A 178 1.74 -7.09 -14.55
CA TYR A 178 3.00 -7.14 -15.31
C TYR A 178 2.80 -6.76 -16.77
N GLU A 179 1.80 -7.35 -17.44
CA GLU A 179 1.47 -7.03 -18.84
C GLU A 179 1.13 -5.54 -18.98
N TYR A 180 0.29 -5.01 -18.09
CA TYR A 180 -0.06 -3.59 -18.08
C TYR A 180 1.17 -2.68 -17.90
N ALA A 181 2.06 -3.01 -16.95
CA ALA A 181 3.28 -2.25 -16.70
C ALA A 181 4.21 -2.25 -17.92
N GLN A 182 4.36 -3.38 -18.62
CA GLN A 182 5.17 -3.48 -19.82
C GLN A 182 4.55 -2.71 -21.00
N SER A 183 3.23 -2.82 -21.23
CA SER A 183 2.54 -2.03 -22.25
C SER A 183 2.65 -0.53 -21.98
N ASN A 184 2.51 -0.10 -20.72
CA ASN A 184 2.68 1.30 -20.33
C ASN A 184 4.12 1.79 -20.60
N LEU A 185 5.13 0.99 -20.25
CA LEU A 185 6.52 1.30 -20.55
C LEU A 185 6.79 1.40 -22.05
N GLU A 186 6.27 0.46 -22.85
CA GLU A 186 6.43 0.49 -24.32
C GLU A 186 5.84 1.78 -24.90
N PHE A 187 4.63 2.17 -24.46
CA PHE A 187 4.01 3.43 -24.88
C PHE A 187 4.88 4.64 -24.52
N ARG A 188 5.36 4.71 -23.27
CA ARG A 188 6.21 5.82 -22.80
C ARG A 188 7.53 5.89 -23.56
N VAL A 189 8.15 4.76 -23.87
CA VAL A 189 9.36 4.69 -24.70
C VAL A 189 9.06 5.08 -26.15
N GLY A 190 7.92 4.71 -26.70
CA GLY A 190 7.50 5.15 -28.03
C GLY A 190 7.34 6.67 -28.14
N MET A 191 6.84 7.32 -27.07
CA MET A 191 6.61 8.76 -27.02
C MET A 191 7.85 9.58 -26.66
N GLU A 192 8.62 9.12 -25.66
CA GLU A 192 9.70 9.90 -25.03
C GLU A 192 11.10 9.29 -25.26
N GLY A 193 11.18 8.10 -25.82
CA GLY A 193 12.41 7.32 -25.92
C GLY A 193 12.85 6.68 -24.60
N TRP A 194 14.06 6.11 -24.60
CA TRP A 194 14.68 5.54 -23.40
C TRP A 194 15.30 6.61 -22.50
N THR A 195 14.44 7.41 -21.86
CA THR A 195 14.84 8.33 -20.78
C THR A 195 15.41 7.55 -19.59
N ASP A 196 16.14 8.23 -18.70
CA ASP A 196 16.70 7.58 -17.51
C ASP A 196 15.61 6.98 -16.62
N TYR A 197 14.47 7.66 -16.54
CA TYR A 197 13.31 7.14 -15.83
C TYR A 197 12.70 5.91 -16.50
N ASN A 198 12.60 5.88 -17.83
CA ASN A 198 12.07 4.70 -18.55
C ASN A 198 12.99 3.49 -18.39
N LYS A 199 14.32 3.69 -18.38
CA LYS A 199 15.28 2.63 -18.06
C LYS A 199 15.16 2.15 -16.61
N GLN A 200 14.90 3.07 -15.68
CA GLN A 200 14.67 2.73 -14.27
C GLN A 200 13.41 1.88 -14.11
N LEU A 201 12.31 2.25 -14.76
CA LEU A 201 11.07 1.46 -14.79
C LEU A 201 11.30 0.06 -15.36
N ASP A 202 11.99 -0.06 -16.50
CA ASP A 202 12.32 -1.36 -17.09
C ASP A 202 13.06 -2.27 -16.09
N LYS A 203 14.12 -1.74 -15.46
CA LYS A 203 14.89 -2.49 -14.45
C LYS A 203 14.02 -2.91 -13.27
N VAL A 204 13.23 -2.00 -12.71
CA VAL A 204 12.39 -2.24 -11.54
C VAL A 204 11.30 -3.24 -11.86
N TYR A 205 10.58 -3.08 -12.97
CA TYR A 205 9.54 -4.01 -13.40
C TYR A 205 10.11 -5.41 -13.59
N ASN A 206 11.22 -5.54 -14.32
CA ASN A 206 11.85 -6.85 -14.53
C ASN A 206 12.29 -7.49 -13.21
N SER A 207 12.90 -6.75 -12.28
CA SER A 207 13.33 -7.27 -10.98
C SER A 207 12.17 -7.64 -10.06
N PHE A 208 11.16 -6.77 -9.96
CA PHE A 208 9.99 -6.95 -9.11
C PHE A 208 9.15 -8.14 -9.54
N PHE A 209 8.70 -8.16 -10.80
CA PHE A 209 7.80 -9.21 -11.28
C PHE A 209 8.49 -10.57 -11.46
N SER A 210 9.81 -10.60 -11.67
CA SER A 210 10.57 -11.86 -11.64
C SER A 210 10.67 -12.41 -10.22
N SER A 211 10.98 -11.55 -9.24
CA SER A 211 11.11 -11.96 -7.83
C SER A 211 9.78 -12.46 -7.26
N ILE A 212 8.67 -11.77 -7.54
CA ILE A 212 7.33 -12.23 -7.11
C ILE A 212 7.00 -13.60 -7.69
N ARG A 213 7.19 -13.80 -9.01
CA ARG A 213 6.86 -15.06 -9.68
C ARG A 213 7.71 -16.24 -9.17
N GLN A 214 8.99 -16.00 -8.86
CA GLN A 214 9.87 -17.01 -8.26
C GLN A 214 9.40 -17.41 -6.85
N SER A 215 8.99 -16.44 -6.02
CA SER A 215 8.44 -16.72 -4.69
C SER A 215 7.13 -17.51 -4.77
N SER A 216 6.21 -17.16 -5.69
CA SER A 216 4.97 -17.92 -5.89
C SER A 216 5.23 -19.36 -6.33
N SER A 217 6.24 -19.62 -7.18
CA SER A 217 6.60 -20.97 -7.61
C SER A 217 7.19 -21.85 -6.50
N SER A 218 7.78 -21.24 -5.46
CA SER A 218 8.38 -21.97 -4.33
C SER A 218 7.37 -22.33 -3.24
N THR A 219 6.22 -21.64 -3.17
CA THR A 219 5.17 -21.88 -2.17
C THR A 219 4.13 -22.92 -2.62
N PHE A 220 4.11 -23.28 -3.91
CA PHE A 220 3.23 -24.31 -4.47
C PHE A 220 3.98 -25.60 -4.79
N GLN A 221 4.44 -26.33 -3.76
CA GLN A 221 4.53 -27.80 -3.88
C GLN A 221 3.14 -28.38 -3.60
N PRO A 222 2.51 -29.09 -4.54
CA PRO A 222 1.21 -29.72 -4.29
C PRO A 222 1.39 -30.83 -3.25
N LEU A 223 0.72 -30.68 -2.10
CA LEU A 223 0.37 -31.82 -1.26
C LEU A 223 -0.49 -32.77 -2.10
N GLN A 224 0.13 -33.84 -2.60
CA GLN A 224 -0.58 -34.97 -3.16
C GLN A 224 -1.38 -35.65 -2.04
N SER A 225 -2.71 -35.55 -2.11
CA SER A 225 -3.70 -36.63 -1.91
C SER A 225 -5.00 -36.09 -1.30
N ALA A 226 -6.08 -36.09 -2.09
CA ALA A 226 -7.33 -36.78 -1.76
C ALA A 226 -8.41 -36.48 -2.83
N SER A 227 -9.06 -37.56 -3.25
CA SER A 227 -10.02 -37.66 -4.34
C SER A 227 -11.41 -37.06 -4.07
N ALA A 228 -12.07 -36.67 -5.17
CA ALA A 228 -13.52 -36.56 -5.42
C ALA A 228 -14.29 -35.54 -4.55
N ILE A 229 -15.11 -34.66 -5.12
CA ILE A 229 -16.45 -35.00 -5.62
C ILE A 229 -16.89 -34.01 -6.70
N LYS A 230 -17.47 -34.58 -7.77
CA LYS A 230 -18.20 -33.95 -8.87
C LYS A 230 -19.56 -33.47 -8.37
N SER A 231 -20.01 -32.27 -8.75
CA SER A 231 -21.41 -32.00 -9.10
C SER A 231 -21.59 -30.65 -9.78
N SER A 232 -22.17 -30.72 -10.97
CA SER A 232 -22.70 -29.65 -11.81
C SER A 232 -24.07 -29.17 -11.31
N SER A 233 -24.38 -27.88 -11.43
CA SER A 233 -25.65 -27.44 -12.04
C SER A 233 -25.65 -25.95 -12.37
N SER A 234 -26.12 -25.67 -13.58
CA SER A 234 -26.48 -24.39 -14.17
C SER A 234 -27.64 -23.73 -13.45
N LEU A 235 -27.72 -22.39 -13.49
CA LEU A 235 -28.97 -21.67 -13.72
C LEU A 235 -28.69 -20.24 -14.20
N ASP A 236 -29.30 -19.96 -15.34
CA ASP A 236 -29.47 -18.69 -16.02
C ASP A 236 -30.49 -17.83 -15.26
N SER A 237 -30.25 -16.51 -15.17
CA SER A 237 -31.33 -15.52 -15.13
C SER A 237 -30.80 -14.14 -15.47
N SER A 238 -31.36 -13.61 -16.55
CA SER A 238 -31.17 -12.27 -17.06
C SER A 238 -31.88 -11.24 -16.17
N SER A 239 -31.20 -10.13 -15.88
CA SER A 239 -31.88 -8.86 -15.58
C SER A 239 -30.94 -7.72 -15.93
N GLU A 240 -31.29 -7.02 -17.01
CA GLU A 240 -30.72 -5.76 -17.44
C GLU A 240 -30.88 -4.72 -16.31
N GLN A 241 -29.77 -4.26 -15.75
CA GLN A 241 -29.71 -2.97 -15.07
C GLN A 241 -28.49 -2.22 -15.58
N ASN A 242 -28.79 -1.03 -16.09
CA ASN A 242 -27.86 -0.05 -16.61
C ASN A 242 -26.96 0.44 -15.45
N THR A 243 -25.79 -0.18 -15.30
CA THR A 243 -24.76 0.25 -14.36
C THR A 243 -23.53 0.67 -15.16
N THR A 244 -23.04 1.88 -14.91
CA THR A 244 -21.70 2.32 -15.35
C THR A 244 -20.71 1.24 -14.95
N THR A 245 -20.28 0.44 -15.92
CA THR A 245 -19.52 -0.78 -15.69
C THR A 245 -18.11 -0.39 -15.27
N SER A 246 -17.75 -0.70 -14.02
CA SER A 246 -16.38 -0.72 -13.54
C SER A 246 -15.55 -1.60 -14.47
N MET A 247 -14.46 -1.04 -15.01
CA MET A 247 -13.59 -1.76 -15.95
C MET A 247 -12.64 -2.65 -15.16
N SER A 248 -12.69 -3.96 -15.43
CA SER A 248 -11.70 -4.89 -14.89
C SER A 248 -10.28 -4.45 -15.27
N PRO A 249 -9.24 -4.76 -14.48
CA PRO A 249 -7.84 -4.59 -14.89
C PRO A 249 -7.54 -5.13 -16.29
N SER A 250 -8.20 -6.23 -16.69
CA SER A 250 -8.11 -6.78 -18.05
C SER A 250 -8.72 -5.89 -19.14
N ASP A 251 -9.73 -5.10 -18.80
CA ASP A 251 -10.36 -4.17 -19.75
C ASP A 251 -9.55 -2.87 -19.88
N ARG A 252 -8.90 -2.42 -18.80
CA ARG A 252 -7.91 -1.32 -18.86
C ARG A 252 -6.71 -1.66 -19.76
N ILE A 253 -6.25 -2.92 -19.73
CA ILE A 253 -5.20 -3.42 -20.63
C ILE A 253 -5.65 -3.33 -22.10
N LYS A 254 -6.90 -3.70 -22.42
CA LYS A 254 -7.42 -3.60 -23.79
C LYS A 254 -7.48 -2.16 -24.27
N GLU A 255 -7.91 -1.24 -23.41
CA GLU A 255 -7.98 0.18 -23.74
C GLU A 255 -6.59 0.78 -23.99
N VAL A 256 -5.61 0.51 -23.12
CA VAL A 256 -4.24 0.97 -23.34
C VAL A 256 -3.64 0.35 -24.60
N ASN A 257 -3.81 -0.95 -24.82
CA ASN A 257 -3.32 -1.59 -26.05
C ASN A 257 -3.97 -1.00 -27.30
N GLN A 258 -5.27 -0.65 -27.25
CA GLN A 258 -5.95 0.03 -28.34
C GLN A 258 -5.37 1.44 -28.57
N LEU A 259 -5.15 2.22 -27.52
CA LEU A 259 -4.51 3.53 -27.61
C LEU A 259 -3.09 3.45 -28.19
N VAL A 260 -2.31 2.42 -27.85
CA VAL A 260 -0.99 2.17 -28.44
C VAL A 260 -1.09 1.87 -29.92
N LEU A 261 -2.05 1.02 -30.33
CA LEU A 261 -2.29 0.70 -31.73
C LEU A 261 -2.72 1.93 -32.53
N ASP A 262 -3.61 2.74 -31.97
CA ASP A 262 -4.10 3.97 -32.58
C ASP A 262 -2.96 4.98 -32.76
N ALA A 263 -2.15 5.23 -31.73
CA ALA A 263 -0.99 6.11 -31.80
C ALA A 263 0.06 5.64 -32.83
N LYS A 264 0.31 4.32 -32.92
CA LYS A 264 1.19 3.73 -33.96
C LYS A 264 0.60 3.88 -35.36
N SER A 265 -0.72 3.85 -35.50
CA SER A 265 -1.40 4.02 -36.80
C SER A 265 -1.34 5.47 -37.29
N GLU A 266 -1.49 6.44 -36.40
CA GLU A 266 -1.41 7.87 -36.72
C GLU A 266 0.00 8.26 -37.20
N LEU A 267 1.04 7.78 -36.53
CA LEU A 267 2.44 8.00 -36.93
C LEU A 267 2.78 7.45 -38.33
N ASN A 268 2.13 6.34 -38.74
CA ASN A 268 2.35 5.73 -40.06
C ASN A 268 1.49 6.34 -41.18
N SER A 269 0.46 7.12 -40.85
CA SER A 269 -0.44 7.76 -41.82
C SER A 269 0.00 9.18 -42.24
N GLY A 270 1.05 9.71 -41.61
CA GLY A 270 1.62 11.04 -41.90
C GLY A 270 2.91 11.06 -42.74
N SER A 271 3.26 9.96 -43.43
CA SER A 271 4.40 9.88 -44.36
C SER A 271 3.97 9.86 -45.82
#